data_AF-A0A9X8DRX1-F1
#
_entry.id   AF-A0A9X8DRX1-F1
#
_cell.length_a   1.000
_cell.length_b   1.000
_cell.length_c   1.000
_cell.angle_alpha   90.00
_cell.angle_beta   90.00
_cell.angle_gamma   90.00
#
_symmetry.space_group_name_H-M   'P 1'
#
loop_
_entity.id
_entity.type
_entity.pdbx_description
1 polymer ?
#
loop_
_entity_poly.entity_id
_entity_poly.type
_entity_poly.pdbx_seq_one_letter_code
_entity_poly.pdbx_strand_id
1 'polypeptide(L)' 'VSAHQGVRYIFTDGSRVIFRLSGTGVAGATIRMYVEKYEAASGNLSQSAADALKTLIQVGLELSQLEHFTGRKEPTVIT' A
#
# COMPACT_ATOMS: atom_id res chain seq x y z
N VAL A 1 -9.62 -0.23 -22.30
CA VAL A 1 -8.64 -0.37 -21.19
C VAL A 1 -7.86 0.95 -21.11
N SER A 2 -7.80 1.60 -19.95
CA SER A 2 -7.03 2.84 -19.76
C SER A 2 -5.61 2.54 -19.26
N ALA A 3 -4.63 3.35 -19.65
CA ALA A 3 -3.25 3.20 -19.19
C ALA A 3 -3.06 3.64 -17.72
N HIS A 4 -1.93 3.28 -17.11
CA HIS A 4 -1.46 3.77 -15.80
C HIS A 4 -2.42 3.58 -14.61
N GLN A 5 -3.07 2.41 -14.51
CA GLN A 5 -4.04 2.12 -13.45
C GLN A 5 -3.43 1.84 -12.06
N GLY A 6 -2.11 1.91 -11.95
CA GLY A 6 -1.36 1.72 -10.71
C GLY A 6 -0.19 0.75 -10.86
N VAL A 7 0.74 0.81 -9.93
CA VAL A 7 1.85 -0.13 -9.78
C VAL A 7 1.43 -1.20 -8.78
N ARG A 8 1.65 -2.48 -9.10
CA ARG A 8 1.26 -3.61 -8.25
C ARG A 8 2.46 -4.50 -7.98
N TYR A 9 2.75 -4.72 -6.70
CA TYR A 9 3.65 -5.76 -6.22
C TYR A 9 2.77 -6.92 -5.74
N ILE A 10 2.92 -8.08 -6.38
CA ILE A 10 2.18 -9.31 -6.05
C ILE A 10 3.20 -10.30 -5.51
N PHE A 11 2.98 -10.77 -4.29
CA PHE A 11 3.85 -11.70 -3.60
C PHE A 11 3.39 -13.14 -3.85
N THR A 12 4.30 -14.09 -3.68
CA THR A 12 4.05 -15.51 -3.95
C THR A 12 3.07 -16.16 -2.98
N ASP A 13 2.87 -15.56 -1.80
CA ASP A 13 1.90 -15.97 -0.78
C ASP A 13 0.47 -15.46 -1.08
N GLY A 14 0.29 -14.70 -2.17
CA GLY A 14 -0.99 -14.09 -2.55
C GLY A 14 -1.21 -12.69 -1.98
N SER A 15 -0.30 -12.19 -1.14
CA SER A 15 -0.33 -10.81 -0.63
C SER A 15 -0.02 -9.80 -1.74
N ARG A 16 -0.41 -8.54 -1.55
CA ARG A 16 -0.18 -7.48 -2.53
C ARG A 16 -0.01 -6.09 -1.91
N VAL A 17 0.81 -5.28 -2.57
CA VAL A 17 0.93 -3.84 -2.32
C VAL A 17 0.68 -3.10 -3.64
N ILE A 18 -0.22 -2.11 -3.62
CA ILE A 18 -0.64 -1.39 -4.82
C ILE A 18 -0.49 0.11 -4.60
N PHE A 19 0.12 0.81 -5.56
CA PHE A 19 0.24 2.26 -5.57
C PHE A 19 -0.57 2.85 -6.71
N ARG A 20 -1.36 3.88 -6.42
CA ARG A 20 -2.10 4.65 -7.41
C ARG A 20 -1.85 6.13 -7.20
N LEU A 21 -1.48 6.83 -8.28
CA LEU A 21 -1.46 8.28 -8.32
C LEU A 21 -2.82 8.77 -8.81
N SER A 22 -3.42 9.72 -8.09
CA SER A 22 -4.75 10.25 -8.39
C SER A 22 -4.81 11.74 -8.12
N GLY A 23 -5.79 12.42 -8.72
CA GLY A 23 -6.07 13.83 -8.41
C GLY A 23 -4.92 14.78 -8.74
N THR A 24 -4.23 14.58 -9.86
CA THR A 24 -3.16 15.49 -10.32
C THR A 24 -3.78 16.78 -10.86
N GLY A 25 -3.62 17.89 -10.16
CA GLY A 25 -4.14 19.20 -10.55
C GLY A 25 -3.48 20.34 -9.77
N VAL A 26 -4.09 21.52 -9.78
CA VAL A 26 -3.53 22.72 -9.12
C VAL A 26 -3.37 22.52 -7.60
N ALA A 27 -4.23 21.70 -6.99
CA ALA A 27 -4.19 21.38 -5.56
C ALA A 27 -3.13 20.33 -5.18
N GLY A 28 -2.35 19.82 -6.14
CA GLY A 28 -1.34 18.80 -5.93
C GLY A 28 -1.74 17.43 -6.51
N ALA A 29 -1.25 16.37 -5.90
CA ALA A 29 -1.55 15.00 -6.28
C ALA A 29 -1.67 14.11 -5.03
N THR A 30 -2.48 13.06 -5.13
CA THR A 30 -2.71 12.09 -4.06
C THR A 30 -2.16 10.73 -4.47
N ILE A 31 -1.20 10.23 -3.69
CA ILE A 31 -0.75 8.85 -3.77
C ILE A 31 -1.60 8.01 -2.81
N ARG A 32 -2.14 6.89 -3.30
CA ARG A 32 -2.86 5.89 -2.52
C ARG A 32 -2.05 4.61 -2.50
N MET A 33 -1.74 4.13 -1.30
CA MET A 33 -1.11 2.84 -1.07
C MET A 33 -2.16 1.89 -0.50
N TYR A 34 -2.39 0.77 -1.18
CA TYR A 34 -3.26 -0.30 -0.73
C TYR A 34 -2.39 -1.48 -0.34
N VAL A 35 -2.67 -2.08 0.82
CA VAL A 35 -1.92 -3.23 1.33
C VAL A 35 -2.92 -4.30 1.68
N GLU A 36 -2.66 -5.51 1.21
CA GLU A 36 -3.50 -6.67 1.47
C GLU A 36 -2.59 -7.86 1.76
N LYS A 37 -2.84 -8.51 2.90
CA LYS A 37 -2.20 -9.76 3.28
C LYS A 37 -3.18 -10.89 3.08
N TYR A 38 -2.79 -11.92 2.34
CA TYR A 38 -3.54 -13.16 2.32
C TYR A 38 -3.28 -13.95 3.61
N GLU A 39 -4.34 -14.47 4.21
CA GLU A 39 -4.27 -15.35 5.37
C GLU A 39 -5.19 -16.54 5.10
N ALA A 40 -4.63 -17.75 5.20
CA ALA A 40 -5.40 -18.98 4.98
C ALA A 40 -6.42 -19.18 6.11
N ALA A 41 -7.46 -20.00 5.87
CA ALA A 41 -8.48 -20.29 6.89
C ALA A 41 -7.91 -20.96 8.15
N SER A 42 -6.79 -21.68 8.03
CA SER A 42 -6.04 -22.28 9.13
C SER A 42 -5.04 -21.32 9.80
N GLY A 43 -4.90 -20.12 9.27
CA GLY A 43 -4.00 -19.09 9.77
C GLY A 43 -4.61 -18.29 10.92
N ASN A 44 -3.99 -17.15 11.25
CA ASN A 44 -4.47 -16.30 12.32
C ASN A 44 -5.43 -15.22 11.78
N LEU A 45 -6.72 -15.57 11.65
CA LEU A 45 -7.76 -14.62 11.23
C LEU A 45 -8.23 -13.69 12.36
N SER A 46 -7.81 -13.93 13.60
CA SER A 46 -8.22 -13.12 14.77
C SER A 46 -7.24 -12.00 15.10
N GLN A 47 -6.07 -11.95 14.45
CA GLN A 47 -5.10 -10.86 14.62
C GLN A 47 -5.68 -9.52 14.13
N SER A 48 -5.19 -8.41 14.69
CA SER A 48 -5.59 -7.09 14.22
C SER A 48 -5.07 -6.84 12.79
N ALA A 49 -5.81 -6.07 11.99
CA ALA A 49 -5.37 -5.71 10.64
C ALA A 49 -4.04 -4.93 10.67
N ALA A 50 -3.86 -4.05 11.66
CA ALA A 50 -2.61 -3.30 11.84
C ALA A 50 -1.40 -4.22 12.04
N ASP A 51 -1.53 -5.23 12.89
CA ASP A 51 -0.45 -6.20 13.13
C ASP A 51 -0.21 -7.09 11.91
N ALA A 52 -1.28 -7.57 11.28
CA ALA A 52 -1.19 -8.40 10.08
C ALA A 52 -0.46 -7.72 8.93
N LEU A 53 -0.75 -6.44 8.70
CA LEU A 53 -0.28 -5.68 7.55
C LEU A 53 1.07 -5.00 7.79
N LYS A 54 1.55 -4.92 9.04
CA LYS A 54 2.74 -4.16 9.44
C LYS A 54 3.96 -4.41 8.55
N THR A 55 4.30 -5.68 8.33
CA THR A 55 5.46 -6.07 7.51
C THR A 55 5.29 -5.65 6.06
N LEU A 56 4.10 -5.83 5.47
CA LEU A 56 3.84 -5.43 4.08
C LEU A 56 3.82 -3.91 3.92
N ILE A 57 3.32 -3.17 4.91
CA ILE A 57 3.39 -1.70 4.92
C ILE A 57 4.86 -1.27 4.90
N GLN A 58 5.71 -1.84 5.77
CA GLN A 58 7.13 -1.52 5.80
C GLN A 58 7.82 -1.79 4.46
N VAL A 59 7.62 -2.99 3.90
CA VAL A 59 8.16 -3.36 2.58
C VAL A 59 7.66 -2.40 1.50
N GLY A 60 6.39 -2.02 1.51
CA GLY A 60 5.85 -1.07 0.54
C GLY A 60 6.47 0.32 0.66
N LEU A 61 6.73 0.80 1.87
CA LEU A 61 7.41 2.08 2.10
C LEU A 61 8.87 2.04 1.63
N GLU A 62 9.59 0.94 1.91
CA GLU A 62 10.98 0.74 1.45
C GLU A 62 11.06 0.66 -0.07
N LEU A 63 10.19 -0.12 -0.72
CA LEU A 63 10.15 -0.27 -2.18
C LEU A 63 9.81 1.04 -2.91
N SER A 64 8.90 1.83 -2.34
CA SER A 64 8.43 3.07 -2.98
C SER A 64 9.30 4.29 -2.66
N GLN A 65 10.08 4.23 -1.58
CA GLN A 65 10.82 5.38 -1.03
C GLN A 65 9.93 6.62 -0.85
N LEU A 66 8.67 6.41 -0.43
CA LEU A 66 7.66 7.47 -0.36
C LEU A 66 8.09 8.65 0.51
N GLU A 67 8.69 8.40 1.67
CA GLU A 67 9.19 9.46 2.55
C GLU A 67 10.28 10.28 1.86
N HIS A 68 11.22 9.64 1.15
CA HIS A 68 12.29 10.34 0.43
C HIS A 68 11.75 11.26 -0.68
N PHE A 69 10.79 10.77 -1.47
CA PHE A 69 10.25 11.53 -2.61
C PHE A 69 9.19 12.56 -2.23
N THR A 70 8.47 12.38 -1.12
CA THR A 70 7.34 13.24 -0.75
C THR A 70 7.56 14.05 0.53
N GLY A 71 8.58 13.71 1.32
CA GLY A 71 8.82 14.27 2.66
C GLY A 71 7.78 13.86 3.71
N ARG A 72 6.85 12.96 3.38
CA ARG A 72 5.77 12.54 4.29
C ARG A 72 6.24 11.37 5.18
N LYS A 73 6.20 11.59 6.50
CA LYS A 73 6.50 10.57 7.52
C LYS A 73 5.32 9.68 7.86
N GLU A 74 4.11 10.14 7.59
CA GLU A 74 2.87 9.44 7.89
C GLU A 74 1.80 9.73 6.83
N PRO A 75 0.84 8.79 6.60
CA PRO A 75 -0.26 9.02 5.70
C PRO A 75 -1.23 10.07 6.26
N THR A 76 -1.86 10.84 5.38
CA THR A 76 -2.89 11.81 5.78
C THR A 76 -4.20 11.14 6.21
N VAL A 77 -4.51 9.95 5.68
CA VAL A 77 -5.72 9.17 6.00
C VAL A 77 -5.37 7.68 5.99
N ILE A 78 -5.91 6.94 6.95
CA ILE A 78 -5.89 5.46 7.01
C ILE A 78 -7.35 4.97 7.02
N THR A 79 -7.62 3.86 6.34
CA THR A 79 -8.93 3.20 6.28
C THR A 79 -8.76 1.71 6.43
#